data_AF-A0A349NJ02-F1
#
_entry.id   AF-A0A349NJ02-F1
#
_cell.length_a   1.000
_cell.length_b   1.000
_cell.length_c   1.000
_cell.angle_alpha   90.00
_cell.angle_beta   90.00
_cell.angle_gamma   90.00
#
_symmetry.space_group_name_H-M   'P 1'
#
loop_
_entity.id
_entity.type
_entity.pdbx_description
1 polymer ?
#
loop_
_entity_poly.entity_id
_entity_poly.type
_entity_poly.pdbx_seq_one_letter_code
_entity_poly.pdbx_strand_id
1 'polypeptide(L)'
;TSLAAATTIEAANALITKMQDGYEKCSIENADAEDFITQANAMLTKLALPSNVDEASDENPIDLTNAIKNPGYWVDGTNSIANWTSNPTPNFGNDDTQKAAQLIEFYNKTFDISQDIAGLPEGTYTVGVHAFYRFGSASDDYDKWKAGDEGNTLLYVTTNNTTYSKPVALLASEAGDDHGYSGTTSYTKDGKTYVVPNDMVSANEYFQNEGTKYKNELTVKVGADGNLLIGVKKDTNVANDWVILDTWTLTYYGKNSTKTGIENINSEAAPVKFEYFNINGIKTTGLHHGLNIIKIYKNDGSISIKKVIVK
;
A
#
# COMPACT_ATOMS: atom_id res chain seq x y z
N THR A 1 31.72 4.79 10.62
CA THR A 1 30.88 3.90 9.77
C THR A 1 30.51 2.70 10.61
N SER A 2 29.22 2.30 10.63
CA SER A 2 28.80 1.05 11.28
C SER A 2 29.43 -0.16 10.57
N LEU A 3 29.50 -1.31 11.25
CA LEU A 3 30.03 -2.54 10.65
C LEU A 3 29.24 -2.93 9.38
N ALA A 4 27.91 -2.78 9.41
CA ALA A 4 27.04 -3.02 8.27
C ALA A 4 27.33 -2.08 7.07
N ALA A 5 27.63 -0.81 7.33
CA ALA A 5 28.03 0.12 6.29
C ALA A 5 29.40 -0.25 5.69
N ALA A 6 30.36 -0.69 6.51
CA ALA A 6 31.67 -1.13 6.03
C ALA A 6 31.56 -2.36 5.12
N THR A 7 30.76 -3.36 5.51
CA THR A 7 30.49 -4.55 4.67
C THR A 7 29.79 -4.18 3.35
N THR A 8 28.87 -3.21 3.38
CA THR A 8 28.19 -2.75 2.16
C THR A 8 29.14 -2.00 1.22
N ILE A 9 30.05 -1.19 1.76
CA ILE A 9 31.10 -0.51 0.97
C ILE A 9 32.05 -1.52 0.33
N GLU A 10 32.44 -2.57 1.06
CA GLU A 10 33.28 -3.64 0.52
C GLU A 10 32.59 -4.37 -0.64
N ALA A 11 31.30 -4.70 -0.48
CA ALA A 11 30.50 -5.31 -1.54
C ALA A 11 30.36 -4.40 -2.77
N ALA A 12 30.20 -3.09 -2.56
CA ALA A 12 30.15 -2.11 -3.64
C ALA A 12 31.47 -2.04 -4.43
N ASN A 13 32.61 -2.05 -3.73
CA ASN A 13 33.92 -2.10 -4.37
C ASN A 13 34.11 -3.39 -5.19
N ALA A 14 33.68 -4.53 -4.65
CA ALA A 14 33.73 -5.80 -5.38
C ALA A 14 32.86 -5.78 -6.65
N LEU A 15 31.66 -5.18 -6.58
CA LEU A 15 30.78 -5.01 -7.73
C LEU A 15 31.42 -4.12 -8.80
N ILE A 16 32.05 -3.01 -8.40
CA ILE A 16 32.78 -2.12 -9.32
C ILE A 16 33.90 -2.89 -10.03
N THR A 17 34.70 -3.67 -9.30
CA THR A 17 35.75 -4.50 -9.91
C THR A 17 35.17 -5.51 -10.89
N LYS A 18 34.08 -6.20 -10.53
CA LYS A 18 33.40 -7.15 -11.43
C LYS A 18 32.91 -6.47 -12.71
N MET A 19 32.33 -5.28 -12.61
CA MET A 19 31.87 -4.49 -13.76
C MET A 19 33.05 -4.05 -14.65
N GLN A 20 34.15 -3.59 -14.05
CA GLN A 20 35.35 -3.16 -14.78
C GLN A 20 35.99 -4.34 -15.53
N ASP A 21 36.22 -5.46 -14.85
CA ASP A 21 36.73 -6.69 -15.44
C ASP A 21 35.86 -7.18 -16.61
N GLY A 22 34.54 -7.17 -16.41
CA GLY A 22 33.57 -7.61 -17.42
C GLY A 22 33.59 -6.72 -18.65
N TYR A 23 33.69 -5.40 -18.45
CA TYR A 23 33.79 -4.40 -19.51
C TYR A 23 35.09 -4.55 -20.29
N GLU A 24 36.24 -4.65 -19.61
CA GLU A 24 37.55 -4.84 -20.24
C GLU A 24 37.62 -6.12 -21.08
N LYS A 25 36.91 -7.17 -20.67
CA LYS A 25 36.82 -8.45 -21.39
C LYS A 25 35.71 -8.49 -22.46
N CYS A 26 34.93 -7.41 -22.62
CA CYS A 26 33.75 -7.37 -23.50
C CYS A 26 32.78 -8.54 -23.26
N SER A 27 32.54 -8.87 -21.99
CA SER A 27 31.80 -10.07 -21.55
C SER A 27 30.47 -9.79 -20.85
N ILE A 28 30.07 -8.53 -20.76
CA ILE A 28 28.81 -8.11 -20.14
C ILE A 28 27.66 -8.26 -21.14
N GLU A 29 26.63 -8.99 -20.77
CA GLU A 29 25.36 -9.08 -21.50
C GLU A 29 24.28 -8.17 -20.86
N ASN A 30 23.15 -8.00 -21.53
CA ASN A 30 22.05 -7.16 -21.00
C ASN A 30 21.55 -7.63 -19.63
N ALA A 31 21.45 -8.95 -19.42
CA ALA A 31 21.03 -9.52 -18.15
C ALA A 31 22.02 -9.21 -17.01
N ASP A 32 23.32 -9.15 -17.30
CA ASP A 32 24.34 -8.76 -16.31
C ASP A 32 24.18 -7.29 -15.91
N ALA A 33 23.86 -6.41 -16.87
CA ALA A 33 23.63 -5.00 -16.59
C ALA A 33 22.42 -4.78 -15.68
N GLU A 34 21.32 -5.50 -15.91
CA GLU A 34 20.12 -5.46 -15.05
C GLU A 34 20.43 -5.97 -13.64
N ASP A 35 21.21 -7.05 -13.51
CA ASP A 35 21.66 -7.57 -12.22
C ASP A 35 22.58 -6.57 -11.48
N PHE A 36 23.51 -5.94 -12.19
CA PHE A 36 24.38 -4.92 -11.60
C PHE A 36 23.60 -3.70 -11.09
N ILE A 37 22.60 -3.23 -11.84
CA ILE A 37 21.70 -2.15 -11.40
C ILE A 37 20.95 -2.57 -10.14
N THR A 38 20.41 -3.80 -10.12
CA THR A 38 19.70 -4.36 -8.96
C THR A 38 20.60 -4.41 -7.72
N GLN A 39 21.81 -4.92 -7.86
CA GLN A 39 22.80 -4.98 -6.77
C GLN A 39 23.19 -3.58 -6.28
N ALA A 40 23.44 -2.63 -7.19
CA ALA A 40 23.78 -1.25 -6.85
C ALA A 40 22.64 -0.56 -6.09
N ASN A 41 21.38 -0.74 -6.53
CA ASN A 41 20.20 -0.21 -5.85
C ASN A 41 20.05 -0.80 -4.45
N ALA A 42 20.25 -2.12 -4.30
CA ALA A 42 20.22 -2.77 -2.99
C ALA A 42 21.29 -2.21 -2.04
N MET A 43 22.51 -1.96 -2.53
CA MET A 43 23.58 -1.35 -1.74
C MET A 43 23.26 0.10 -1.36
N LEU A 44 22.68 0.88 -2.28
CA LEU A 44 22.25 2.25 -2.01
C LEU A 44 21.21 2.29 -0.89
N THR A 45 20.21 1.40 -0.93
CA THR A 45 19.23 1.26 0.16
C THR A 45 19.90 0.91 1.48
N LYS A 46 20.79 -0.08 1.50
CA LYS A 46 21.52 -0.51 2.71
C LYS A 46 22.36 0.62 3.32
N LEU A 47 23.02 1.43 2.50
CA LEU A 47 23.81 2.58 2.95
C LEU A 47 22.94 3.73 3.49
N ALA A 48 21.70 3.83 3.02
CA ALA A 48 20.73 4.84 3.47
C ALA A 48 19.96 4.44 4.73
N LEU A 49 20.12 3.20 5.23
CA LEU A 49 19.46 2.76 6.46
C LEU A 49 19.95 3.58 7.67
N PRO A 50 19.03 3.98 8.57
CA PRO A 50 19.41 4.70 9.77
C PRO A 50 20.21 3.79 10.72
N SER A 51 21.08 4.38 11.54
CA SER A 51 22.01 3.63 12.41
C SER A 51 21.31 2.76 13.46
N ASN A 52 20.06 3.07 13.80
CA ASN A 52 19.24 2.35 14.77
C ASN A 52 18.27 1.36 14.09
N VAL A 53 18.45 1.01 12.80
CA VAL A 53 17.55 0.09 12.10
C VAL A 53 17.45 -1.29 12.78
N ASP A 54 18.53 -1.73 13.44
CA ASP A 54 18.56 -3.00 14.18
C ASP A 54 17.81 -2.94 15.52
N GLU A 55 17.42 -1.74 15.98
CA GLU A 55 16.60 -1.51 17.17
C GLU A 55 15.10 -1.56 16.88
N ALA A 56 14.71 -1.83 15.62
CA ALA A 56 13.32 -1.88 15.21
C ALA A 56 12.54 -2.99 15.94
N SER A 57 11.39 -2.64 16.51
CA SER A 57 10.44 -3.56 17.15
C SER A 57 8.99 -3.13 16.90
N ASP A 58 8.02 -3.88 17.43
CA ASP A 58 6.61 -3.49 17.39
C ASP A 58 6.36 -2.17 18.16
N GLU A 59 7.09 -1.94 19.24
CA GLU A 59 7.02 -0.73 20.09
C GLU A 59 7.94 0.41 19.62
N ASN A 60 8.97 0.08 18.85
CA ASN A 60 9.93 1.03 18.30
C ASN A 60 10.04 0.84 16.78
N PRO A 61 8.99 1.14 16.01
CA PRO A 61 9.06 1.06 14.56
C PRO A 61 9.99 2.14 13.99
N ILE A 62 10.71 1.79 12.92
CA ILE A 62 11.63 2.68 12.23
C ILE A 62 11.02 3.11 10.90
N ASP A 63 10.99 4.42 10.65
CA ASP A 63 10.61 4.96 9.35
C ASP A 63 11.73 4.72 8.32
N LEU A 64 11.41 3.94 7.29
CA LEU A 64 12.26 3.65 6.14
C LEU A 64 11.68 4.20 4.84
N THR A 65 10.84 5.25 4.90
CA THR A 65 10.25 5.90 3.71
C THR A 65 11.33 6.35 2.71
N ASN A 66 12.54 6.69 3.16
CA ASN A 66 13.68 7.02 2.28
C ASN A 66 14.18 5.86 1.38
N ALA A 67 13.77 4.62 1.67
CA ALA A 67 14.00 3.49 0.78
C ALA A 67 13.11 3.56 -0.46
N ILE A 68 11.92 4.16 -0.35
CA ILE A 68 11.05 4.49 -1.48
C ILE A 68 11.68 5.69 -2.20
N LYS A 69 11.94 5.55 -3.50
CA LYS A 69 12.45 6.65 -4.33
C LYS A 69 11.30 7.53 -4.78
N ASN A 70 11.45 8.84 -4.58
CA ASN A 70 10.42 9.81 -4.97
C ASN A 70 9.02 9.44 -4.41
N PRO A 71 8.87 9.28 -3.07
CA PRO A 71 7.63 8.79 -2.45
C PRO A 71 6.45 9.77 -2.54
N GLY A 72 6.73 11.05 -2.84
CA GLY A 72 5.75 12.12 -2.97
C GLY A 72 5.65 12.70 -4.39
N TYR A 73 6.10 11.95 -5.40
CA TYR A 73 6.00 12.34 -6.82
C TYR A 73 6.54 13.74 -7.18
N TRP A 74 7.65 14.14 -6.56
CA TRP A 74 8.28 15.45 -6.70
C TRP A 74 9.81 15.34 -6.81
N VAL A 75 10.37 15.94 -7.86
CA VAL A 75 11.82 16.00 -8.08
C VAL A 75 12.20 17.41 -8.52
N ASP A 76 13.20 18.01 -7.85
CA ASP A 76 13.81 19.29 -8.20
C ASP A 76 12.82 20.43 -8.51
N GLY A 77 11.75 20.53 -7.70
CA GLY A 77 10.78 21.60 -7.85
C GLY A 77 9.67 21.32 -8.87
N THR A 78 9.56 20.08 -9.39
CA THR A 78 8.56 19.70 -10.39
C THR A 78 7.94 18.34 -10.07
N ASN A 79 6.65 18.20 -10.40
CA ASN A 79 5.93 16.93 -10.38
C ASN A 79 6.60 15.88 -11.27
N SER A 80 6.81 14.67 -10.75
CA SER A 80 7.58 13.65 -11.43
C SER A 80 7.21 12.25 -10.94
N ILE A 81 7.09 11.31 -11.88
CA ILE A 81 7.04 9.87 -11.57
C ILE A 81 8.42 9.20 -11.70
N ALA A 82 9.52 9.96 -11.64
CA ALA A 82 10.86 9.39 -11.71
C ALA A 82 11.03 8.25 -10.67
N ASN A 83 11.60 7.13 -11.11
CA ASN A 83 11.75 5.87 -10.35
C ASN A 83 10.45 5.09 -10.10
N TRP A 84 9.35 5.47 -10.73
CA TRP A 84 8.12 4.70 -10.76
C TRP A 84 7.83 4.20 -12.18
N THR A 85 7.47 2.92 -12.28
CA THR A 85 6.91 2.35 -13.51
C THR A 85 5.42 2.62 -13.51
N SER A 86 4.89 3.23 -14.57
CA SER A 86 3.46 3.50 -14.69
C SER A 86 2.95 3.23 -16.10
N ASN A 87 1.81 2.54 -16.20
CA ASN A 87 1.10 2.38 -17.46
C ASN A 87 -0.42 2.59 -17.27
N PRO A 88 -1.01 3.65 -17.84
CA PRO A 88 -0.37 4.76 -18.55
C PRO A 88 0.35 5.71 -17.57
N THR A 89 0.94 6.79 -18.08
CA THR A 89 1.42 7.90 -17.25
C THR A 89 0.24 8.61 -16.56
N PRO A 90 0.33 8.96 -15.25
CA PRO A 90 -0.70 9.72 -14.56
C PRO A 90 -0.75 11.18 -15.04
N ASN A 91 -1.81 11.89 -14.64
CA ASN A 91 -1.85 13.35 -14.73
C ASN A 91 -1.45 13.98 -13.39
N PHE A 92 -1.10 15.26 -13.43
CA PHE A 92 -0.79 16.08 -12.26
C PHE A 92 -1.79 17.23 -12.08
N GLY A 93 -3.03 17.07 -12.53
CA GLY A 93 -4.01 18.15 -12.64
C GLY A 93 -3.96 18.88 -13.98
N ASN A 94 -4.96 19.73 -14.22
CA ASN A 94 -5.22 20.35 -15.53
C ASN A 94 -4.74 21.82 -15.64
N ASP A 95 -4.35 22.45 -14.53
CA ASP A 95 -3.87 23.83 -14.45
C ASP A 95 -2.73 23.94 -13.44
N ASP A 96 -2.11 25.12 -13.34
CA ASP A 96 -0.93 25.31 -12.48
C ASP A 96 -1.25 25.28 -10.99
N THR A 97 -2.49 25.59 -10.59
CA THR A 97 -2.94 25.51 -9.19
C THR A 97 -3.03 24.05 -8.76
N GLN A 98 -3.63 23.20 -9.60
CA GLN A 98 -3.74 21.77 -9.32
C GLN A 98 -2.40 21.04 -9.40
N LYS A 99 -1.51 21.43 -10.33
CA LYS A 99 -0.14 20.92 -10.37
C LYS A 99 0.64 21.25 -9.10
N ALA A 100 0.40 22.41 -8.50
CA ALA A 100 1.05 22.80 -7.25
C ALA A 100 0.62 21.96 -6.03
N ALA A 101 -0.42 21.13 -6.14
CA ALA A 101 -0.85 20.21 -5.08
C ALA A 101 0.02 18.93 -4.98
N GLN A 102 0.89 18.67 -5.96
CA GLN A 102 1.92 17.61 -5.90
C GLN A 102 1.41 16.17 -5.75
N LEU A 103 0.22 15.88 -6.27
CA LEU A 103 -0.34 14.53 -6.30
C LEU A 103 -0.34 13.97 -7.72
N ILE A 104 -0.61 12.66 -7.86
CA ILE A 104 -0.90 12.05 -9.16
C ILE A 104 -2.35 11.56 -9.24
N GLU A 105 -2.94 11.62 -10.43
CA GLU A 105 -4.29 11.12 -10.67
C GLU A 105 -4.43 10.24 -11.92
N PHE A 106 -5.43 9.36 -11.86
CA PHE A 106 -5.92 8.54 -12.95
C PHE A 106 -7.44 8.71 -13.06
N TYR A 107 -7.87 9.49 -14.05
CA TYR A 107 -9.30 9.69 -14.37
C TYR A 107 -9.74 8.81 -15.54
N ASN A 108 -10.84 8.07 -15.37
CA ASN A 108 -11.54 7.30 -16.40
C ASN A 108 -10.60 6.40 -17.24
N LYS A 109 -9.74 5.66 -16.55
CA LYS A 109 -8.75 4.74 -17.15
C LYS A 109 -8.37 3.61 -16.21
N THR A 110 -7.94 2.48 -16.75
CA THR A 110 -7.15 1.47 -16.02
C THR A 110 -5.73 1.96 -15.85
N PHE A 111 -5.03 1.48 -14.82
CA PHE A 111 -3.62 1.79 -14.62
C PHE A 111 -2.93 0.75 -13.73
N ASP A 112 -1.61 0.74 -13.80
CA ASP A 112 -0.72 0.12 -12.82
C ASP A 112 0.45 1.09 -12.62
N ILE A 113 0.69 1.51 -11.38
CA ILE A 113 1.87 2.28 -10.98
C ILE A 113 2.58 1.59 -9.83
N SER A 114 3.89 1.40 -9.99
CA SER A 114 4.69 0.62 -9.04
C SER A 114 6.18 0.95 -9.00
N GLN A 115 6.82 0.50 -7.92
CA GLN A 115 8.25 0.64 -7.70
C GLN A 115 8.81 -0.60 -7.01
N ASP A 116 9.91 -1.13 -7.56
CA ASP A 116 10.74 -2.14 -6.94
C ASP A 116 11.70 -1.51 -5.93
N ILE A 117 11.78 -2.11 -4.75
CA ILE A 117 12.68 -1.72 -3.66
C ILE A 117 13.52 -2.95 -3.31
N ALA A 118 14.83 -2.80 -3.40
CA ALA A 118 15.79 -3.86 -3.12
C ALA A 118 16.68 -3.50 -1.91
N GLY A 119 17.23 -4.51 -1.26
CA GLY A 119 18.19 -4.34 -0.16
C GLY A 119 17.57 -3.96 1.18
N LEU A 120 16.27 -4.16 1.36
CA LEU A 120 15.63 -3.99 2.66
C LEU A 120 16.09 -5.09 3.65
N PRO A 121 16.18 -4.78 4.95
CA PRO A 121 16.29 -5.81 5.99
C PRO A 121 15.17 -6.86 5.92
N GLU A 122 15.47 -8.10 6.31
CA GLU A 122 14.43 -9.12 6.50
C GLU A 122 13.54 -8.72 7.70
N GLY A 123 12.22 -8.76 7.54
CA GLY A 123 11.29 -8.56 8.66
C GLY A 123 9.93 -8.03 8.28
N THR A 124 9.21 -7.48 9.25
CA THR A 124 7.84 -6.99 9.05
C THR A 124 7.83 -5.51 8.67
N TYR A 125 7.04 -5.18 7.64
CA TYR A 125 6.88 -3.85 7.09
C TYR A 125 5.42 -3.47 6.98
N THR A 126 5.10 -2.19 7.19
CA THR A 126 3.84 -1.59 6.74
C THR A 126 4.15 -0.62 5.60
N VAL A 127 3.53 -0.86 4.44
CA VAL A 127 3.51 0.05 3.30
C VAL A 127 2.27 0.90 3.42
N GLY A 128 2.42 2.22 3.43
CA GLY A 128 1.30 3.17 3.47
C GLY A 128 1.24 4.04 2.21
N VAL A 129 0.03 4.44 1.81
CA VAL A 129 -0.20 5.46 0.78
C VAL A 129 -1.51 6.20 1.08
N HIS A 130 -1.52 7.52 0.95
CA HIS A 130 -2.75 8.30 0.93
C HIS A 130 -3.39 8.20 -0.44
N ALA A 131 -4.57 7.60 -0.52
CA ALA A 131 -5.24 7.41 -1.80
C ALA A 131 -6.73 7.22 -1.57
N PHE A 132 -7.53 7.74 -2.50
CA PHE A 132 -8.91 7.32 -2.60
C PHE A 132 -9.26 6.92 -4.03
N TYR A 133 -10.30 6.09 -4.12
CA TYR A 133 -10.97 5.78 -5.37
C TYR A 133 -12.38 6.34 -5.33
N ARG A 134 -12.73 7.19 -6.30
CA ARG A 134 -14.11 7.56 -6.59
C ARG A 134 -14.67 6.63 -7.65
N PHE A 135 -15.56 5.73 -7.26
CA PHE A 135 -16.25 4.80 -8.16
C PHE A 135 -17.29 5.55 -9.00
N GLY A 136 -16.87 6.09 -10.15
CA GLY A 136 -17.72 6.89 -11.02
C GLY A 136 -17.90 8.32 -10.49
N SER A 137 -19.14 8.84 -10.49
CA SER A 137 -19.43 10.12 -9.86
C SER A 137 -19.42 10.01 -8.32
N ALA A 138 -19.37 11.14 -7.61
CA ALA A 138 -19.43 11.13 -6.14
C ALA A 138 -20.74 10.50 -5.60
N SER A 139 -21.84 10.59 -6.36
CA SER A 139 -23.09 9.93 -6.03
C SER A 139 -23.03 8.42 -6.24
N ASP A 140 -22.39 7.95 -7.32
CA ASP A 140 -22.23 6.52 -7.61
C ASP A 140 -21.32 5.87 -6.55
N ASP A 141 -20.23 6.54 -6.20
CA ASP A 141 -19.28 6.13 -5.18
C ASP A 141 -19.95 5.94 -3.81
N TYR A 142 -20.82 6.88 -3.42
CA TYR A 142 -21.62 6.73 -2.20
C TYR A 142 -22.51 5.48 -2.23
N ASP A 143 -23.21 5.25 -3.35
CA ASP A 143 -24.10 4.09 -3.48
C ASP A 143 -23.31 2.78 -3.39
N LYS A 144 -22.08 2.75 -3.92
CA LYS A 144 -21.15 1.63 -3.79
C LYS A 144 -20.68 1.40 -2.35
N TRP A 145 -20.18 2.44 -1.71
CA TRP A 145 -19.75 2.38 -0.31
C TRP A 145 -20.89 1.93 0.61
N LYS A 146 -22.10 2.48 0.43
CA LYS A 146 -23.28 2.12 1.23
C LYS A 146 -23.70 0.66 1.04
N ALA A 147 -23.50 0.10 -0.15
CA ALA A 147 -23.75 -1.30 -0.46
C ALA A 147 -22.66 -2.26 0.07
N GLY A 148 -21.58 -1.74 0.65
CA GLY A 148 -20.42 -2.53 1.10
C GLY A 148 -19.55 -3.02 -0.06
N ASP A 149 -19.60 -2.36 -1.22
CA ASP A 149 -18.65 -2.56 -2.31
C ASP A 149 -17.33 -1.87 -1.94
N GLU A 150 -16.21 -2.58 -2.08
CA GLU A 150 -14.88 -2.07 -1.73
C GLU A 150 -14.18 -1.41 -2.95
N GLY A 151 -14.82 -1.42 -4.13
CA GLY A 151 -14.25 -0.91 -5.37
C GLY A 151 -13.27 -1.87 -6.04
N ASN A 152 -12.59 -1.40 -7.09
CA ASN A 152 -11.72 -2.22 -7.94
C ASN A 152 -10.28 -1.67 -8.06
N THR A 153 -9.94 -0.64 -7.29
CA THR A 153 -8.58 -0.12 -7.17
C THR A 153 -7.90 -0.81 -6.00
N LEU A 154 -6.72 -1.39 -6.23
CA LEU A 154 -6.01 -2.20 -5.25
C LEU A 154 -4.65 -1.58 -4.94
N LEU A 155 -4.38 -1.34 -3.65
CA LEU A 155 -3.02 -1.25 -3.13
C LEU A 155 -2.47 -2.67 -3.08
N TYR A 156 -1.28 -2.88 -3.64
CA TYR A 156 -0.64 -4.19 -3.64
C TYR A 156 0.84 -4.12 -3.28
N VAL A 157 1.30 -5.23 -2.73
CA VAL A 157 2.69 -5.44 -2.31
C VAL A 157 3.10 -6.86 -2.68
N THR A 158 4.22 -7.03 -3.37
CA THR A 158 4.79 -8.34 -3.70
C THR A 158 6.12 -8.53 -3.00
N THR A 159 6.27 -9.64 -2.29
CA THR A 159 7.51 -10.07 -1.63
C THR A 159 7.50 -11.58 -1.47
N ASN A 160 8.67 -12.23 -1.43
CA ASN A 160 8.76 -13.70 -1.38
C ASN A 160 7.92 -14.40 -2.46
N ASN A 161 7.91 -13.84 -3.69
CA ASN A 161 7.10 -14.33 -4.82
C ASN A 161 5.58 -14.41 -4.54
N THR A 162 5.09 -13.67 -3.55
CA THR A 162 3.67 -13.63 -3.17
C THR A 162 3.16 -12.20 -3.22
N THR A 163 2.04 -11.98 -3.91
CA THR A 163 1.36 -10.68 -3.96
C THR A 163 0.24 -10.64 -2.93
N TYR A 164 0.25 -9.61 -2.10
CA TYR A 164 -0.80 -9.23 -1.17
C TYR A 164 -1.45 -7.96 -1.69
N SER A 165 -2.76 -7.83 -1.51
CA SER A 165 -3.48 -6.64 -1.95
C SER A 165 -4.68 -6.35 -1.06
N LYS A 166 -5.05 -5.07 -0.96
CA LYS A 166 -6.32 -4.64 -0.39
C LYS A 166 -6.96 -3.53 -1.24
N PRO A 167 -8.30 -3.39 -1.22
CA PRO A 167 -8.96 -2.27 -1.87
C PRO A 167 -8.51 -0.92 -1.28
N VAL A 168 -8.37 0.06 -2.16
CA VAL A 168 -8.17 1.46 -1.76
C VAL A 168 -9.51 2.02 -1.25
N ALA A 169 -9.46 2.86 -0.23
CA ALA A 169 -10.63 3.52 0.34
C ALA A 169 -11.49 4.20 -0.74
N LEU A 170 -12.81 4.02 -0.68
CA LEU A 170 -13.74 4.78 -1.52
C LEU A 170 -13.81 6.23 -1.04
N LEU A 171 -14.01 7.19 -1.95
CA LEU A 171 -14.12 8.61 -1.59
C LEU A 171 -15.20 8.86 -0.52
N ALA A 172 -16.32 8.16 -0.61
CA ALA A 172 -17.43 8.29 0.32
C ALA A 172 -17.14 7.76 1.73
N SER A 173 -16.14 6.88 1.91
CA SER A 173 -15.89 6.26 3.23
C SER A 173 -15.43 7.25 4.28
N GLU A 174 -14.88 8.38 3.87
CA GLU A 174 -14.40 9.44 4.75
C GLU A 174 -14.95 10.83 4.39
N ALA A 175 -16.07 10.83 3.68
CA ALA A 175 -16.84 12.04 3.41
C ALA A 175 -17.21 12.75 4.71
N GLY A 176 -17.04 14.08 4.70
CA GLY A 176 -17.13 14.90 5.91
C GLY A 176 -18.17 16.01 5.79
N ASP A 177 -18.21 16.81 6.85
CA ASP A 177 -18.85 18.12 6.81
C ASP A 177 -17.94 19.11 6.06
N ASP A 178 -18.45 20.30 5.73
CA ASP A 178 -17.67 21.29 4.98
C ASP A 178 -16.58 21.91 5.87
N HIS A 179 -15.31 21.76 5.47
CA HIS A 179 -14.15 22.36 6.14
C HIS A 179 -13.68 23.66 5.47
N GLY A 180 -14.37 24.13 4.41
CA GLY A 180 -14.04 25.37 3.71
C GLY A 180 -12.87 25.25 2.72
N TYR A 181 -12.44 24.02 2.39
CA TYR A 181 -11.41 23.80 1.39
C TYR A 181 -11.91 24.10 -0.02
N SER A 182 -11.13 24.88 -0.77
CA SER A 182 -11.37 25.09 -2.20
C SER A 182 -11.27 23.77 -2.96
N GLY A 183 -12.04 23.63 -4.04
CA GLY A 183 -11.95 22.45 -4.91
C GLY A 183 -12.77 21.24 -4.45
N THR A 184 -13.51 21.37 -3.34
CA THR A 184 -14.46 20.35 -2.88
C THR A 184 -15.76 20.35 -3.69
N THR A 185 -16.49 19.25 -3.65
CA THR A 185 -17.88 19.16 -4.11
C THR A 185 -18.76 18.59 -3.02
N SER A 186 -20.07 18.63 -3.23
CA SER A 186 -21.03 18.01 -2.32
C SER A 186 -22.10 17.22 -3.05
N TYR A 187 -22.66 16.24 -2.34
CA TYR A 187 -23.83 15.48 -2.77
C TYR A 187 -24.76 15.26 -1.58
N THR A 188 -26.05 15.09 -1.85
CA THR A 188 -27.06 14.83 -0.80
C THR A 188 -27.65 13.44 -0.97
N LYS A 189 -27.50 12.61 0.07
CA LYS A 189 -27.99 11.23 0.16
C LYS A 189 -28.52 11.00 1.57
N ASP A 190 -29.56 10.18 1.71
CA ASP A 190 -30.17 9.88 3.02
C ASP A 190 -30.55 11.12 3.87
N GLY A 191 -30.86 12.25 3.21
CA GLY A 191 -31.18 13.51 3.88
C GLY A 191 -29.98 14.23 4.50
N LYS A 192 -28.75 13.75 4.29
CA LYS A 192 -27.50 14.42 4.69
C LYS A 192 -26.72 14.89 3.46
N THR A 193 -26.15 16.08 3.55
CA THR A 193 -25.17 16.59 2.58
C THR A 193 -23.78 16.16 3.02
N TYR A 194 -23.01 15.61 2.09
CA TYR A 194 -21.64 15.16 2.29
C TYR A 194 -20.72 16.00 1.43
N VAL A 195 -19.62 16.49 2.01
CA VAL A 195 -18.57 17.22 1.31
C VAL A 195 -17.38 16.31 1.11
N VAL A 196 -16.83 16.32 -0.11
CA VAL A 196 -15.72 15.47 -0.51
C VAL A 196 -14.74 16.21 -1.43
N PRO A 197 -13.47 15.78 -1.50
CA PRO A 197 -12.54 16.22 -2.53
C PRO A 197 -13.10 16.09 -3.95
N ASN A 198 -12.78 17.06 -4.81
CA ASN A 198 -13.16 17.01 -6.22
C ASN A 198 -12.07 17.53 -7.18
N ASP A 199 -10.89 17.84 -6.66
CA ASP A 199 -9.70 18.19 -7.44
C ASP A 199 -8.41 17.84 -6.68
N MET A 200 -7.26 18.11 -7.29
CA MET A 200 -5.94 17.85 -6.69
C MET A 200 -5.72 18.63 -5.39
N VAL A 201 -6.20 19.88 -5.32
CA VAL A 201 -5.96 20.77 -4.16
C VAL A 201 -6.74 20.26 -2.95
N SER A 202 -8.04 20.02 -3.10
CA SER A 202 -8.89 19.47 -2.04
C SER A 202 -8.47 18.07 -1.61
N ALA A 203 -7.98 17.23 -2.53
CA ALA A 203 -7.43 15.93 -2.16
C ALA A 203 -6.19 16.07 -1.26
N ASN A 204 -5.28 16.98 -1.59
CA ASN A 204 -4.08 17.23 -0.79
C ASN A 204 -4.44 17.77 0.61
N GLU A 205 -5.40 18.69 0.70
CA GLU A 205 -5.91 19.19 1.99
C GLU A 205 -6.46 18.05 2.86
N TYR A 206 -7.22 17.12 2.28
CA TYR A 206 -7.73 15.96 3.01
C TYR A 206 -6.61 15.00 3.43
N PHE A 207 -5.61 14.77 2.59
CA PHE A 207 -4.47 13.90 2.94
C PHE A 207 -3.64 14.48 4.09
N GLN A 208 -3.38 15.79 4.08
CA GLN A 208 -2.43 16.41 5.00
C GLN A 208 -3.05 16.94 6.30
N ASN A 209 -4.23 17.58 6.22
CA ASN A 209 -4.75 18.40 7.30
C ASN A 209 -5.87 17.72 8.12
N GLU A 210 -6.49 16.67 7.60
CA GLU A 210 -7.63 15.99 8.24
C GLU A 210 -7.23 14.74 9.06
N GLY A 211 -5.99 14.68 9.53
CA GLY A 211 -5.58 13.69 10.53
C GLY A 211 -5.55 12.26 10.02
N THR A 212 -4.96 12.02 8.84
CA THR A 212 -4.75 10.71 8.15
C THR A 212 -5.90 10.19 7.30
N LYS A 213 -6.76 11.08 6.79
CA LYS A 213 -7.83 10.64 5.89
C LYS A 213 -7.27 9.94 4.64
N TYR A 214 -7.97 8.90 4.22
CA TYR A 214 -7.66 8.06 3.07
C TYR A 214 -6.27 7.41 3.14
N LYS A 215 -5.78 7.15 4.37
CA LYS A 215 -4.54 6.38 4.56
C LYS A 215 -4.81 4.89 4.34
N ASN A 216 -4.15 4.31 3.34
CA ASN A 216 -4.23 2.90 3.02
C ASN A 216 -2.93 2.22 3.42
N GLU A 217 -3.01 1.18 4.25
CA GLU A 217 -1.83 0.46 4.75
C GLU A 217 -1.87 -1.03 4.47
N LEU A 218 -0.75 -1.63 4.07
CA LEU A 218 -0.62 -3.07 3.89
C LEU A 218 0.62 -3.56 4.63
N THR A 219 0.43 -4.49 5.57
CA THR A 219 1.54 -5.07 6.34
C THR A 219 1.97 -6.41 5.77
N VAL A 220 3.26 -6.58 5.47
CA VAL A 220 3.86 -7.79 4.90
C VAL A 220 5.15 -8.19 5.63
N LYS A 221 5.65 -9.39 5.33
CA LYS A 221 7.00 -9.83 5.71
C LYS A 221 7.90 -9.88 4.48
N VAL A 222 8.97 -9.08 4.51
CA VAL A 222 10.06 -9.11 3.53
C VAL A 222 11.03 -10.22 3.89
N GLY A 223 11.41 -11.03 2.90
CA GLY A 223 12.33 -12.15 3.07
C GLY A 223 13.79 -11.73 3.13
N ALA A 224 14.67 -12.73 3.23
CA ALA A 224 16.12 -12.52 3.26
C ALA A 224 16.69 -11.98 1.94
N ASP A 225 15.94 -12.03 0.84
CA ASP A 225 16.31 -11.40 -0.43
C ASP A 225 16.20 -9.86 -0.36
N GLY A 226 15.45 -9.33 0.61
CA GLY A 226 15.28 -7.89 0.83
C GLY A 226 14.48 -7.20 -0.27
N ASN A 227 13.69 -7.95 -1.05
CA ASN A 227 12.95 -7.44 -2.20
C ASN A 227 11.48 -7.15 -1.86
N LEU A 228 11.01 -6.00 -2.32
CA LEU A 228 9.66 -5.52 -2.12
C LEU A 228 9.21 -4.72 -3.34
N LEU A 229 8.14 -5.17 -4.01
CA LEU A 229 7.45 -4.38 -5.03
C LEU A 229 6.18 -3.79 -4.41
N ILE A 230 6.00 -2.48 -4.53
CA ILE A 230 4.81 -1.76 -4.05
C ILE A 230 4.10 -1.09 -5.21
N GLY A 231 2.77 -0.98 -5.15
CA GLY A 231 2.03 -0.27 -6.19
C GLY A 231 0.54 -0.13 -5.94
N VAL A 232 -0.11 0.65 -6.80
CA VAL A 232 -1.57 0.76 -6.88
C VAL A 232 -1.97 0.44 -8.30
N LYS A 233 -3.01 -0.38 -8.46
CA LYS A 233 -3.53 -0.75 -9.78
C LYS A 233 -5.05 -0.79 -9.85
N LYS A 234 -5.57 -0.66 -11.05
CA LYS A 234 -6.99 -0.81 -11.36
C LYS A 234 -7.16 -1.43 -12.75
N ASP A 235 -7.71 -2.64 -12.77
CA ASP A 235 -7.80 -3.47 -13.98
C ASP A 235 -9.13 -3.29 -14.75
N THR A 236 -10.07 -2.50 -14.23
CA THR A 236 -11.36 -2.20 -14.90
C THR A 236 -11.65 -0.72 -14.89
N ASN A 237 -12.01 -0.18 -16.05
CA ASN A 237 -12.41 1.22 -16.18
C ASN A 237 -13.90 1.40 -15.87
N VAL A 238 -14.25 2.42 -15.08
CA VAL A 238 -15.62 2.85 -14.84
C VAL A 238 -15.76 4.31 -15.30
N ALA A 239 -16.84 4.62 -15.99
CA ALA A 239 -17.06 5.98 -16.50
C ALA A 239 -17.04 7.02 -15.35
N ASN A 240 -16.29 8.10 -15.55
CA ASN A 240 -16.08 9.21 -14.60
C ASN A 240 -15.33 8.85 -13.31
N ASP A 241 -14.81 7.63 -13.22
CA ASP A 241 -14.08 7.21 -12.04
C ASP A 241 -12.73 7.92 -11.90
N TRP A 242 -12.25 8.00 -10.67
CA TRP A 242 -11.08 8.81 -10.37
C TRP A 242 -10.29 8.17 -9.24
N VAL A 243 -9.01 7.92 -9.48
CA VAL A 243 -8.06 7.60 -8.40
C VAL A 243 -7.08 8.74 -8.28
N ILE A 244 -6.84 9.18 -7.07
CA ILE A 244 -5.78 10.12 -6.73
C ILE A 244 -4.99 9.55 -5.57
N LEU A 245 -3.67 9.70 -5.62
CA LEU A 245 -2.79 9.20 -4.59
C LEU A 245 -1.58 10.09 -4.38
N ASP A 246 -1.16 10.13 -3.13
CA ASP A 246 0.12 10.64 -2.64
C ASP A 246 0.36 10.13 -1.20
N THR A 247 1.17 10.78 -0.38
CA THR A 247 2.54 10.29 -0.18
C THR A 247 2.65 8.84 0.32
N TRP A 248 3.60 8.10 -0.27
CA TRP A 248 3.97 6.76 0.18
C TRP A 248 4.81 6.77 1.46
N THR A 249 4.61 5.78 2.32
CA THR A 249 5.40 5.57 3.53
C THR A 249 5.81 4.11 3.67
N LEU A 250 6.95 3.88 4.31
CA LEU A 250 7.45 2.55 4.63
C LEU A 250 7.90 2.49 6.09
N THR A 251 7.23 1.69 6.90
CA THR A 251 7.57 1.50 8.32
C THR A 251 8.08 0.10 8.55
N TYR A 252 9.23 -0.04 9.22
CA TYR A 252 9.86 -1.31 9.56
C TYR A 252 9.75 -1.61 11.05
N TYR A 253 9.33 -2.83 11.39
CA TYR A 253 9.07 -3.27 12.77
C TYR A 253 10.10 -4.29 13.26
N GLY A 254 11.14 -4.58 12.49
CA GLY A 254 12.13 -5.59 12.86
C GLY A 254 11.81 -7.00 12.35
N LYS A 255 12.84 -7.84 12.32
CA LYS A 255 12.77 -9.26 11.92
C LYS A 255 11.84 -10.09 12.80
N ASN A 256 11.81 -9.78 14.10
CA ASN A 256 11.08 -10.55 15.11
C ASN A 256 9.70 -9.97 15.44
N SER A 257 9.23 -8.99 14.66
CA SER A 257 7.91 -8.38 14.82
C SER A 257 6.79 -9.43 14.79
N THR A 258 5.82 -9.24 15.69
CA THR A 258 4.60 -10.05 15.78
C THR A 258 3.43 -9.38 15.07
N LYS A 259 3.60 -8.14 14.59
CA LYS A 259 2.60 -7.42 13.80
C LYS A 259 2.20 -8.25 12.58
N THR A 260 0.90 -8.28 12.31
CA THR A 260 0.32 -8.98 11.15
C THR A 260 -0.50 -8.01 10.31
N GLY A 261 -0.75 -8.34 9.04
CA GLY A 261 -1.66 -7.61 8.16
C GLY A 261 -3.14 -7.77 8.51
N ILE A 262 -3.47 -8.34 9.68
CA ILE A 262 -4.83 -8.40 10.18
C ILE A 262 -5.05 -7.17 11.06
N GLU A 263 -5.74 -6.18 10.52
CA GLU A 263 -6.29 -5.08 11.29
C GLU A 263 -7.43 -5.62 12.20
N ASN A 264 -7.50 -5.16 13.45
CA ASN A 264 -8.46 -5.65 14.46
C ASN A 264 -8.30 -7.13 14.85
N ILE A 265 -7.08 -7.62 15.04
CA ILE A 265 -6.87 -8.55 16.16
C ILE A 265 -7.05 -7.71 17.42
N ASN A 266 -8.31 -7.37 17.75
CA ASN A 266 -8.62 -7.08 19.13
C ASN A 266 -8.00 -8.25 19.91
N SER A 267 -7.40 -7.95 21.05
CA SER A 267 -7.22 -8.91 22.14
C SER A 267 -8.58 -9.44 22.66
N GLU A 268 -9.58 -9.55 21.78
CA GLU A 268 -10.68 -10.46 21.91
C GLU A 268 -10.10 -11.86 22.07
N ALA A 269 -10.61 -12.52 23.09
CA ALA A 269 -10.22 -13.84 23.48
C ALA A 269 -9.98 -14.77 22.29
N ALA A 270 -8.81 -15.40 22.29
CA ALA A 270 -8.35 -16.21 21.18
C ALA A 270 -9.33 -17.36 20.93
N PRO A 271 -9.70 -17.65 19.67
CA PRO A 271 -10.56 -18.79 19.38
C PRO A 271 -9.85 -20.09 19.75
N VAL A 272 -10.48 -20.89 20.61
CA VAL A 272 -9.97 -22.19 21.09
C VAL A 272 -10.69 -23.38 20.47
N LYS A 273 -11.90 -23.17 19.94
CA LYS A 273 -12.68 -24.24 19.30
C LYS A 273 -13.64 -23.67 18.27
N PHE A 274 -13.79 -24.39 17.16
CA PHE A 274 -14.79 -24.12 16.13
C PHE A 274 -15.81 -25.27 16.08
N GLU A 275 -17.07 -24.94 15.93
CA GLU A 275 -18.12 -25.89 15.55
C GLU A 275 -18.85 -25.36 14.32
N TYR A 276 -19.03 -26.23 13.34
CA TYR A 276 -19.67 -25.92 12.07
C TYR A 276 -21.09 -26.46 12.07
N PHE A 277 -22.02 -25.70 11.52
CA PHE A 277 -23.40 -26.08 11.36
C PHE A 277 -23.89 -25.69 9.97
N ASN A 278 -24.82 -26.45 9.42
CA ASN A 278 -25.57 -26.02 8.23
C ASN A 278 -26.66 -25.00 8.61
N ILE A 279 -27.37 -24.48 7.60
CA ILE A 279 -28.46 -23.51 7.80
C ILE A 279 -29.61 -24.03 8.67
N ASN A 280 -29.77 -25.35 8.75
CA ASN A 280 -30.77 -26.01 9.58
C ASN A 280 -30.30 -26.24 11.03
N GLY A 281 -29.08 -25.78 11.38
CA GLY A 281 -28.52 -25.94 12.73
C GLY A 281 -27.98 -27.33 13.03
N ILE A 282 -27.78 -28.19 12.02
CA ILE A 282 -27.17 -29.52 12.19
C ILE A 282 -25.66 -29.37 12.19
N LYS A 283 -25.00 -29.92 13.21
CA LYS A 283 -23.54 -29.91 13.35
C LYS A 283 -22.89 -30.71 12.22
N THR A 284 -21.89 -30.13 11.58
CA THR A 284 -21.09 -30.74 10.51
C THR A 284 -19.63 -30.90 10.95
N THR A 285 -18.88 -31.77 10.26
CA THR A 285 -17.45 -31.99 10.53
C THR A 285 -16.56 -30.86 10.01
N GLY A 286 -17.11 -29.97 9.19
CA GLY A 286 -16.42 -28.85 8.58
C GLY A 286 -17.38 -27.98 7.77
N LEU A 287 -16.81 -27.06 6.99
CA LEU A 287 -17.56 -26.27 6.03
C LEU A 287 -18.04 -27.15 4.85
N HIS A 288 -19.21 -26.83 4.31
CA HIS A 288 -19.78 -27.47 3.11
C HIS A 288 -20.26 -26.41 2.12
N HIS A 289 -20.44 -26.78 0.86
CA HIS A 289 -21.00 -25.87 -0.14
C HIS A 289 -22.36 -25.30 0.31
N GLY A 290 -22.53 -23.98 0.21
CA GLY A 290 -23.69 -23.25 0.69
C GLY A 290 -23.44 -22.46 1.97
N LEU A 291 -24.53 -22.10 2.67
CA LEU A 291 -24.47 -21.30 3.89
C LEU A 291 -24.09 -22.16 5.10
N ASN A 292 -23.00 -21.79 5.75
CA ASN A 292 -22.50 -22.38 6.98
C ASN A 292 -22.67 -21.39 8.14
N ILE A 293 -22.92 -21.93 9.32
CA ILE A 293 -22.89 -21.21 10.59
C ILE A 293 -21.68 -21.73 11.37
N ILE A 294 -20.76 -20.85 11.74
CA ILE A 294 -19.56 -21.16 12.51
C ILE A 294 -19.75 -20.61 13.92
N LYS A 295 -19.75 -21.50 14.92
CA LYS A 295 -19.72 -21.14 16.33
C LYS A 295 -18.27 -21.20 16.82
N ILE A 296 -17.78 -20.08 17.32
CA ILE A 296 -16.39 -19.89 17.74
C ILE A 296 -16.38 -19.74 19.26
N TYR A 297 -15.74 -20.68 19.94
CA TYR A 297 -15.49 -20.60 21.38
C TYR A 297 -14.16 -19.93 21.60
N LYS A 298 -14.09 -18.97 22.51
CA LYS A 298 -12.90 -18.19 22.82
C LYS A 298 -12.31 -18.58 24.17
N ASN A 299 -11.03 -18.26 24.41
CA ASN A 299 -10.30 -18.67 25.62
C ASN A 299 -10.80 -18.02 26.92
N ASP A 300 -11.53 -16.91 26.84
CA ASP A 300 -12.22 -16.25 27.97
C ASP A 300 -13.61 -16.84 28.27
N GLY A 301 -14.04 -17.86 27.53
CA GLY A 301 -15.35 -18.48 27.64
C GLY A 301 -16.47 -17.83 26.82
N SER A 302 -16.20 -16.70 26.15
CA SER A 302 -17.17 -16.07 25.25
C SER A 302 -17.34 -16.86 23.94
N ILE A 303 -18.49 -16.67 23.29
CA ILE A 303 -18.87 -17.37 22.07
C ILE A 303 -19.26 -16.35 21.00
N SER A 304 -18.65 -16.43 19.82
CA SER A 304 -19.08 -15.67 18.64
C SER A 304 -19.66 -16.58 17.55
N ILE A 305 -20.60 -16.04 16.76
CA ILE A 305 -21.27 -16.78 15.69
C ILE A 305 -21.03 -16.02 14.38
N LYS A 306 -20.51 -16.70 13.36
CA LYS A 306 -20.32 -16.16 12.01
C LYS A 306 -21.13 -16.96 10.99
N LYS A 307 -21.65 -16.28 9.97
CA LYS A 307 -22.25 -16.91 8.79
C LYS A 307 -21.25 -16.82 7.64
N VAL A 308 -20.98 -17.93 6.98
CA VAL A 308 -20.02 -18.03 5.87
C VAL A 308 -20.67 -18.76 4.71
N ILE A 309 -20.65 -18.17 3.53
CA ILE A 309 -21.08 -18.84 2.30
C ILE A 309 -19.84 -19.44 1.64
N VAL A 310 -19.84 -20.76 1.47
CA VAL A 310 -18.80 -21.46 0.71
C VAL A 310 -19.37 -21.77 -0.67
N LYS A 311 -18.70 -21.25 -1.70
CA LYS A 311 -19.01 -21.50 -3.11
C LYS A 311 -18.33 -22.78 -3.60
#